data_AF-A0A952D6X3-F1
#
_entry.id   AF-A0A952D6X3-F1
#
_cell.length_a   1.000
_cell.length_b   1.000
_cell.length_c   1.000
_cell.angle_alpha   90.00
_cell.angle_beta   90.00
_cell.angle_gamma   90.00
#
_symmetry.space_group_name_H-M   'P 1'
#
loop_
_entity.id
_entity.type
_entity.pdbx_description
1 polymer ?
#
loop_
_entity_poly.entity_id
_entity_poly.type
_entity_poly.pdbx_seq_one_letter_code
_entity_poly.pdbx_strand_id
1 'polypeptide(L)'
;TFSGNYKLQFDMWMNYNGGAGGGSGSTEHAMFGINLGEALTWNTSAPANSVWFSVSGEGGSSATSATLRDYNSFLGNTLQFGDAGGFAATGTNREDHSNAYYQALFPSPTFQTAGAPGKNWVTVEIEQVGSTTTWSMNGTIIATRAGTPFTSGNVMIGYMDQFAGIASPAADNFMVIDNVQVVPEPGSMIALAAGLGALAARRRRRNA
;
A
#
# COMPACT_ATOMS: atom_id res chain seq x y z
N THR A 1 -7.28 3.14 16.91
CA THR A 1 -6.37 4.04 16.19
C THR A 1 -4.95 3.77 16.62
N PHE A 2 -3.98 4.09 15.77
CA PHE A 2 -2.54 3.91 15.95
C PHE A 2 -1.84 5.27 15.82
N SER A 3 -0.65 5.40 16.39
CA SER A 3 0.15 6.63 16.39
C SER A 3 1.62 6.33 16.60
N GLY A 4 2.50 7.29 16.29
CA GLY A 4 3.95 7.11 16.41
C GLY A 4 4.51 6.32 15.22
N ASN A 5 5.65 5.64 15.39
CA ASN A 5 6.20 4.83 14.31
C ASN A 5 5.60 3.42 14.35
N TYR A 6 4.92 3.02 13.29
CA TYR A 6 4.28 1.72 13.19
C TYR A 6 4.19 1.27 11.73
N LYS A 7 3.99 -0.04 11.54
CA LYS A 7 3.84 -0.67 10.24
C LYS A 7 2.57 -1.49 10.20
N LEU A 8 1.78 -1.30 9.14
CA LEU A 8 0.79 -2.27 8.69
C LEU A 8 1.48 -3.25 7.75
N GLN A 9 1.32 -4.55 8.00
CA GLN A 9 1.82 -5.62 7.15
C GLN A 9 0.72 -6.66 6.92
N PHE A 10 0.59 -7.17 5.70
CA PHE A 10 -0.34 -8.24 5.35
C PHE A 10 0.11 -8.94 4.07
N ASP A 11 -0.40 -10.14 3.84
CA ASP A 11 -0.24 -10.85 2.58
C ASP A 11 -1.49 -10.68 1.73
N MET A 12 -1.30 -10.38 0.46
CA MET A 12 -2.35 -10.09 -0.51
C MET A 12 -2.29 -11.08 -1.66
N TRP A 13 -3.45 -11.64 -2.02
CA TRP A 13 -3.68 -12.27 -3.32
C TRP A 13 -4.77 -11.49 -4.06
N MET A 14 -4.45 -10.93 -5.23
CA MET A 14 -5.45 -10.36 -6.13
C MET A 14 -5.71 -11.33 -7.27
N ASN A 15 -6.95 -11.76 -7.43
CA ASN A 15 -7.38 -12.55 -8.58
C ASN A 15 -8.15 -11.67 -9.57
N TYR A 16 -8.07 -12.05 -10.84
CA TYR A 16 -8.77 -11.40 -11.93
C TYR A 16 -9.09 -12.42 -13.03
N ASN A 17 -10.20 -12.21 -13.75
CA ASN A 17 -10.58 -13.04 -14.88
C ASN A 17 -9.58 -12.94 -16.05
N GLY A 18 -9.46 -14.00 -16.84
CA GLY A 18 -8.69 -13.98 -18.09
C GLY A 18 -7.19 -14.29 -17.97
N GLY A 19 -6.46 -13.95 -19.04
CA GLY A 19 -5.05 -14.26 -19.26
C GLY A 19 -4.10 -13.18 -18.71
N ALA A 20 -2.87 -13.12 -19.21
CA ALA A 20 -2.00 -11.96 -18.97
C ALA A 20 -2.68 -10.68 -19.51
N GLY A 21 -2.64 -9.61 -18.72
CA GLY A 21 -3.35 -8.34 -18.98
C GLY A 21 -4.84 -8.36 -18.63
N GLY A 22 -5.36 -9.47 -18.11
CA GLY A 22 -6.76 -9.58 -17.69
C GLY A 22 -7.75 -9.92 -18.79
N GLY A 23 -9.01 -9.99 -18.40
CA GLY A 23 -10.17 -10.23 -19.25
C GLY A 23 -11.09 -9.01 -19.32
N SER A 24 -12.31 -9.21 -19.81
CA SER A 24 -13.30 -8.14 -19.85
C SER A 24 -13.66 -7.71 -18.43
N GLY A 25 -13.51 -6.42 -18.14
CA GLY A 25 -13.85 -5.82 -16.84
C GLY A 25 -12.92 -6.24 -15.69
N SER A 26 -11.70 -6.70 -15.98
CA SER A 26 -10.81 -7.26 -14.95
C SER A 26 -10.20 -6.23 -13.99
N THR A 27 -10.09 -4.98 -14.42
CA THR A 27 -9.24 -3.98 -13.77
C THR A 27 -9.86 -3.42 -12.51
N GLU A 28 -9.37 -3.94 -11.39
CA GLU A 28 -9.75 -3.56 -10.05
C GLU A 28 -8.50 -3.36 -9.19
N HIS A 29 -8.65 -2.62 -8.10
CA HIS A 29 -7.52 -2.19 -7.28
C HIS A 29 -7.66 -2.67 -5.84
N ALA A 30 -6.58 -3.26 -5.32
CA ALA A 30 -6.40 -3.35 -3.88
C ALA A 30 -6.04 -1.97 -3.36
N MET A 31 -6.61 -1.60 -2.22
CA MET A 31 -6.38 -0.32 -1.57
C MET A 31 -5.88 -0.55 -0.15
N PHE A 32 -4.94 0.27 0.30
CA PHE A 32 -4.42 0.15 1.66
C PHE A 32 -3.78 1.46 2.13
N GLY A 33 -3.74 1.66 3.44
CA GLY A 33 -3.21 2.89 4.00
C GLY A 33 -3.20 2.89 5.52
N ILE A 34 -2.63 3.96 6.06
CA ILE A 34 -2.48 4.21 7.49
C ILE A 34 -2.90 5.64 7.81
N ASN A 35 -3.07 5.93 9.09
CA ASN A 35 -3.52 7.25 9.58
C ASN A 35 -4.85 7.72 9.00
N LEU A 36 -5.77 6.78 8.72
CA LEU A 36 -7.13 7.16 8.32
C LEU A 36 -7.91 7.76 9.50
N GLY A 37 -8.64 8.83 9.22
CA GLY A 37 -9.62 9.40 10.14
C GLY A 37 -10.86 8.51 10.32
N GLU A 38 -11.92 9.09 10.88
CA GLU A 38 -13.19 8.37 11.14
C GLU A 38 -14.00 8.06 9.87
N ALA A 39 -13.80 8.85 8.80
CA ALA A 39 -14.42 8.60 7.51
C ALA A 39 -13.55 7.68 6.65
N LEU A 40 -14.18 6.73 5.97
CA LEU A 40 -13.53 5.88 4.97
C LEU A 40 -13.06 6.75 3.80
N THR A 41 -11.84 6.50 3.31
CA THR A 41 -11.24 7.28 2.21
C THR A 41 -11.19 6.48 0.92
N TRP A 42 -11.63 7.10 -0.18
CA TRP A 42 -11.39 6.67 -1.56
C TRP A 42 -11.30 7.92 -2.47
N ASN A 43 -10.97 7.77 -3.76
CA ASN A 43 -10.70 8.91 -4.65
C ASN A 43 -11.91 9.82 -4.98
N THR A 44 -13.11 9.51 -4.48
CA THR A 44 -14.30 10.38 -4.56
C THR A 44 -14.92 10.66 -3.19
N SER A 45 -14.30 10.22 -2.09
CA SER A 45 -14.81 10.47 -0.75
C SER A 45 -14.53 11.90 -0.28
N ALA A 46 -15.36 12.41 0.62
CA ALA A 46 -15.17 13.68 1.31
C ALA A 46 -15.73 13.61 2.74
N PRO A 47 -15.00 14.08 3.78
CA PRO A 47 -13.60 14.52 3.73
C PRO A 47 -12.64 13.32 3.61
N ALA A 48 -11.58 13.48 2.83
CA ALA A 48 -10.55 12.46 2.63
C ALA A 48 -9.26 12.91 3.34
N ASN A 49 -9.07 12.49 4.59
CA ASN A 49 -7.94 12.89 5.44
C ASN A 49 -6.99 11.72 5.68
N SER A 50 -6.29 11.27 4.63
CA SER A 50 -5.33 10.17 4.74
C SER A 50 -4.28 10.20 3.63
N VAL A 51 -3.18 9.48 3.85
CA VAL A 51 -2.31 9.00 2.78
C VAL A 51 -2.60 7.52 2.61
N TRP A 52 -2.92 7.14 1.38
CA TRP A 52 -3.24 5.75 1.05
C TRP A 52 -2.79 5.46 -0.39
N PHE A 53 -2.72 4.18 -0.69
CA PHE A 53 -2.17 3.66 -1.92
C PHE A 53 -3.11 2.62 -2.50
N SER A 54 -2.98 2.40 -3.81
CA SER A 54 -3.68 1.29 -4.45
C SER A 54 -2.89 0.73 -5.61
N VAL A 55 -3.15 -0.53 -5.95
CA VAL A 55 -2.46 -1.24 -7.03
C VAL A 55 -3.45 -2.12 -7.81
N SER A 56 -3.32 -2.14 -9.15
CA SER A 56 -4.11 -3.04 -10.01
C SER A 56 -3.53 -4.45 -10.00
N GLY A 57 -4.36 -5.48 -10.16
CA GLY A 57 -3.89 -6.87 -10.15
C GLY A 57 -3.15 -7.27 -11.42
N GLU A 58 -3.49 -6.66 -12.54
CA GLU A 58 -3.12 -7.13 -13.87
C GLU A 58 -2.64 -6.08 -14.85
N GLY A 59 -2.49 -4.81 -14.42
CA GLY A 59 -1.87 -3.79 -15.27
C GLY A 59 -2.80 -3.11 -16.28
N GLY A 60 -4.12 -3.20 -16.12
CA GLY A 60 -5.08 -2.70 -17.10
C GLY A 60 -5.31 -1.19 -17.09
N SER A 61 -4.71 -0.44 -16.16
CA SER A 61 -4.95 1.00 -16.02
C SER A 61 -3.96 1.81 -16.86
N SER A 62 -4.46 2.71 -17.71
CA SER A 62 -3.61 3.51 -18.60
C SER A 62 -2.58 4.37 -17.84
N ALA A 63 -1.32 4.33 -18.28
CA ALA A 63 -0.24 5.25 -17.86
C ALA A 63 -0.60 6.74 -17.94
N THR A 64 -1.57 7.14 -18.77
CA THR A 64 -1.96 8.55 -18.95
C THR A 64 -3.25 8.92 -18.23
N SER A 65 -3.89 7.95 -17.56
CA SER A 65 -5.08 8.21 -16.77
C SER A 65 -4.79 9.20 -15.64
N ALA A 66 -5.74 10.11 -15.43
CA ALA A 66 -5.71 11.13 -14.39
C ALA A 66 -6.44 10.71 -13.10
N THR A 67 -7.18 9.60 -13.14
CA THR A 67 -8.03 9.15 -12.02
C THR A 67 -7.50 7.91 -11.32
N LEU A 68 -6.89 6.99 -12.08
CA LEU A 68 -6.28 5.74 -11.61
C LEU A 68 -5.23 5.23 -12.59
N ARG A 69 -4.11 4.73 -12.07
CA ARG A 69 -3.05 4.00 -12.79
C ARG A 69 -2.85 2.62 -12.17
N ASP A 70 -1.84 1.87 -12.62
CA ASP A 70 -1.57 0.56 -12.04
C ASP A 70 -1.02 0.65 -10.62
N TYR A 71 -0.22 1.68 -10.33
CA TYR A 71 0.29 1.98 -9.00
C TYR A 71 -0.13 3.39 -8.60
N ASN A 72 -0.76 3.55 -7.45
CA ASN A 72 -1.38 4.81 -7.06
C ASN A 72 -0.95 5.26 -5.67
N SER A 73 -0.77 6.57 -5.54
CA SER A 73 -0.44 7.25 -4.30
C SER A 73 -1.39 8.43 -4.13
N PHE A 74 -2.18 8.43 -3.06
CA PHE A 74 -3.21 9.44 -2.82
C PHE A 74 -2.87 10.31 -1.61
N LEU A 75 -3.19 11.60 -1.74
CA LEU A 75 -3.31 12.52 -0.62
C LEU A 75 -4.76 12.95 -0.50
N GLY A 76 -5.43 12.45 0.54
CA GLY A 76 -6.88 12.50 0.60
C GLY A 76 -7.49 11.76 -0.58
N ASN A 77 -8.32 12.44 -1.36
CA ASN A 77 -8.93 11.88 -2.58
C ASN A 77 -8.17 12.27 -3.85
N THR A 78 -7.04 12.97 -3.74
CA THR A 78 -6.27 13.45 -4.89
C THR A 78 -5.16 12.47 -5.25
N LEU A 79 -5.22 11.90 -6.46
CA LEU A 79 -4.14 11.10 -7.02
C LEU A 79 -2.88 11.95 -7.24
N GLN A 80 -1.73 11.40 -6.86
CA GLN A 80 -0.42 12.04 -7.01
C GLN A 80 0.44 11.22 -7.97
N PHE A 81 1.25 11.92 -8.77
CA PHE A 81 2.08 11.33 -9.82
C PHE A 81 3.56 11.60 -9.60
N GLY A 82 4.40 10.73 -10.15
CA GLY A 82 5.85 10.83 -10.16
C GLY A 82 6.43 11.18 -8.79
N ASP A 83 7.22 12.25 -8.75
CA ASP A 83 7.89 12.70 -7.52
C ASP A 83 6.87 13.14 -6.44
N ALA A 84 5.73 13.71 -6.83
CA ALA A 84 4.68 14.10 -5.88
C ALA A 84 3.96 12.88 -5.26
N GLY A 85 3.87 11.79 -6.02
CA GLY A 85 3.39 10.48 -5.54
C GLY A 85 4.42 9.76 -4.68
N GLY A 86 5.69 10.16 -4.77
CA GLY A 86 6.81 9.55 -4.05
C GLY A 86 7.31 8.26 -4.67
N PHE A 87 6.98 7.97 -5.94
CA PHE A 87 7.30 6.69 -6.58
C PHE A 87 8.80 6.48 -6.73
N ALA A 88 9.26 5.26 -6.41
CA ALA A 88 10.64 4.84 -6.59
C ALA A 88 11.00 4.59 -8.07
N ALA A 89 10.01 4.19 -8.87
CA ALA A 89 10.18 4.05 -10.31
C ALA A 89 10.53 5.39 -10.97
N THR A 90 11.45 5.36 -11.94
CA THR A 90 11.92 6.56 -12.65
C THR A 90 11.59 6.50 -14.14
N GLY A 91 11.83 7.60 -14.86
CA GLY A 91 11.55 7.70 -16.29
C GLY A 91 10.09 8.03 -16.60
N THR A 92 9.62 7.58 -17.77
CA THR A 92 8.23 7.69 -18.22
C THR A 92 7.36 6.58 -17.64
N ASN A 93 6.05 6.82 -17.51
CA ASN A 93 5.07 5.83 -17.04
C ASN A 93 5.48 5.20 -15.69
N ARG A 94 5.81 6.03 -14.69
CA ARG A 94 6.35 5.57 -13.39
C ARG A 94 5.34 4.77 -12.56
N GLU A 95 4.08 4.83 -12.92
CA GLU A 95 2.94 4.23 -12.22
C GLU A 95 2.26 3.12 -13.05
N ASP A 96 2.89 2.71 -14.14
CA ASP A 96 2.37 1.73 -15.09
C ASP A 96 3.14 0.41 -14.95
N HIS A 97 2.44 -0.71 -15.00
CA HIS A 97 3.02 -2.04 -14.82
C HIS A 97 4.13 -2.34 -15.83
N SER A 98 4.12 -1.70 -17.02
CA SER A 98 5.13 -1.89 -18.04
C SER A 98 6.49 -1.28 -17.70
N ASN A 99 6.58 -0.42 -16.67
CA ASN A 99 7.84 0.16 -16.24
C ASN A 99 8.81 -0.95 -15.79
N ALA A 100 10.07 -0.87 -16.25
CA ALA A 100 11.11 -1.85 -15.94
C ALA A 100 11.28 -2.10 -14.44
N TYR A 101 10.99 -1.09 -13.61
CA TYR A 101 11.00 -1.22 -12.15
C TYR A 101 10.04 -2.30 -11.65
N TYR A 102 8.77 -2.26 -12.08
CA TYR A 102 7.78 -3.25 -11.67
C TYR A 102 7.96 -4.58 -12.40
N GLN A 103 8.42 -4.56 -13.65
CA GLN A 103 8.74 -5.78 -14.40
C GLN A 103 9.81 -6.62 -13.70
N ALA A 104 10.80 -5.98 -13.08
CA ALA A 104 11.81 -6.65 -12.27
C ALA A 104 11.25 -7.19 -10.94
N LEU A 105 10.30 -6.48 -10.34
CA LEU A 105 9.66 -6.87 -9.07
C LEU A 105 8.66 -8.02 -9.24
N PHE A 106 7.90 -8.02 -10.33
CA PHE A 106 6.84 -8.97 -10.64
C PHE A 106 7.08 -9.65 -12.02
N PRO A 107 8.12 -10.49 -12.15
CA PRO A 107 8.47 -11.08 -13.45
C PRO A 107 7.51 -12.22 -13.84
N SER A 108 7.25 -12.34 -15.14
CA SER A 108 6.61 -13.52 -15.73
C SER A 108 7.67 -14.63 -15.95
N PRO A 109 7.37 -15.93 -15.73
CA PRO A 109 6.04 -16.52 -15.47
C PRO A 109 5.64 -16.62 -13.99
N THR A 110 6.45 -16.13 -13.04
CA THR A 110 6.08 -16.17 -11.62
C THR A 110 4.79 -15.38 -11.35
N PHE A 111 4.65 -14.23 -12.01
CA PHE A 111 3.40 -13.47 -12.09
C PHE A 111 2.78 -13.64 -13.47
N GLN A 112 1.46 -13.74 -13.51
CA GLN A 112 0.76 -13.98 -14.79
C GLN A 112 0.85 -12.77 -15.73
N THR A 113 0.71 -11.56 -15.21
CA THR A 113 1.07 -10.33 -15.94
C THR A 113 2.39 -9.81 -15.41
N ALA A 114 3.36 -9.65 -16.29
CA ALA A 114 4.65 -9.07 -15.93
C ALA A 114 4.44 -7.61 -15.47
N GLY A 115 5.01 -7.29 -14.30
CA GLY A 115 4.93 -5.96 -13.70
C GLY A 115 3.67 -5.71 -12.87
N ALA A 116 2.80 -6.70 -12.67
CA ALA A 116 1.61 -6.57 -11.83
C ALA A 116 1.58 -7.66 -10.74
N PRO A 117 1.04 -7.38 -9.54
CA PRO A 117 1.11 -8.27 -8.39
C PRO A 117 0.08 -9.40 -8.35
N GLY A 118 -0.88 -9.44 -9.29
CA GLY A 118 -2.00 -10.38 -9.22
C GLY A 118 -1.62 -11.83 -9.55
N LYS A 119 -2.48 -12.75 -9.08
CA LYS A 119 -2.36 -14.21 -9.18
C LYS A 119 -1.08 -14.78 -8.55
N ASN A 120 -0.57 -14.08 -7.56
CA ASN A 120 0.46 -14.56 -6.66
C ASN A 120 0.26 -13.93 -5.27
N TRP A 121 0.87 -14.52 -4.24
CA TRP A 121 0.92 -13.93 -2.91
C TRP A 121 1.99 -12.83 -2.88
N VAL A 122 1.61 -11.66 -2.38
CA VAL A 122 2.51 -10.52 -2.22
C VAL A 122 2.39 -9.97 -0.82
N THR A 123 3.52 -9.87 -0.11
CA THR A 123 3.56 -9.17 1.17
C THR A 123 3.54 -7.67 0.93
N VAL A 124 2.56 -6.98 1.49
CA VAL A 124 2.39 -5.53 1.42
C VAL A 124 2.71 -4.92 2.77
N GLU A 125 3.46 -3.82 2.75
CA GLU A 125 3.84 -3.08 3.95
C GLU A 125 3.58 -1.59 3.77
N ILE A 126 2.96 -0.96 4.78
CA ILE A 126 2.81 0.48 4.90
C ILE A 126 3.38 0.92 6.24
N GLU A 127 4.50 1.61 6.21
CA GLU A 127 5.25 2.03 7.39
C GLU A 127 5.19 3.54 7.60
N GLN A 128 5.00 3.95 8.85
CA GLN A 128 5.23 5.32 9.29
C GLN A 128 6.49 5.42 10.13
N VAL A 129 7.35 6.36 9.77
CA VAL A 129 8.46 6.85 10.60
C VAL A 129 8.42 8.38 10.65
N GLY A 130 8.11 8.93 11.83
CA GLY A 130 7.84 10.36 11.98
C GLY A 130 6.66 10.80 11.13
N SER A 131 6.90 11.71 10.18
CA SER A 131 5.90 12.16 9.20
C SER A 131 6.07 11.51 7.81
N THR A 132 6.94 10.51 7.70
CA THR A 132 7.19 9.78 6.46
C THR A 132 6.35 8.51 6.41
N THR A 133 5.61 8.32 5.32
CA THR A 133 4.89 7.07 5.01
C THR A 133 5.56 6.37 3.84
N THR A 134 5.90 5.09 4.00
CA THR A 134 6.53 4.26 2.97
C THR A 134 5.64 3.08 2.63
N TRP A 135 5.41 2.84 1.35
CA TRP A 135 4.75 1.66 0.82
C TRP A 135 5.77 0.73 0.16
N SER A 136 5.76 -0.54 0.56
CA SER A 136 6.58 -1.61 -0.02
C SER A 136 5.75 -2.84 -0.40
N MET A 137 6.23 -3.58 -1.41
CA MET A 137 5.70 -4.88 -1.82
C MET A 137 6.86 -5.86 -1.99
N ASN A 138 6.76 -7.05 -1.39
CA ASN A 138 7.85 -8.04 -1.34
C ASN A 138 9.19 -7.43 -0.88
N GLY A 139 9.15 -6.53 0.11
CA GLY A 139 10.31 -5.81 0.64
C GLY A 139 10.88 -4.72 -0.28
N THR A 140 10.29 -4.49 -1.46
CA THR A 140 10.71 -3.44 -2.40
C THR A 140 9.84 -2.20 -2.25
N ILE A 141 10.45 -1.04 -2.04
CA ILE A 141 9.75 0.23 -1.88
C ILE A 141 9.07 0.63 -3.18
N ILE A 142 7.76 0.82 -3.15
CA ILE A 142 7.00 1.34 -4.29
C ILE A 142 6.93 2.86 -4.24
N ALA A 143 6.58 3.43 -3.08
CA ALA A 143 6.46 4.87 -2.91
C ALA A 143 6.80 5.33 -1.48
N THR A 144 7.45 6.48 -1.36
CA THR A 144 7.77 7.12 -0.08
C THR A 144 7.29 8.57 -0.07
N ARG A 145 6.49 8.93 0.92
CA ARG A 145 5.96 10.29 1.10
C ARG A 145 6.44 10.89 2.41
N ALA A 146 7.22 11.96 2.32
CA ALA A 146 7.63 12.74 3.48
C ALA A 146 6.64 13.87 3.80
N GLY A 147 6.63 14.34 5.05
CA GLY A 147 5.85 15.51 5.45
C GLY A 147 4.33 15.29 5.41
N THR A 148 3.89 14.05 5.60
CA THR A 148 2.45 13.74 5.64
C THR A 148 1.81 14.45 6.84
N PRO A 149 0.66 15.13 6.67
CA PRO A 149 0.02 15.87 7.76
C PRO A 149 -0.72 14.93 8.74
N PHE A 150 -0.86 13.66 8.39
CA PHE A 150 -1.61 12.65 9.14
C PHE A 150 -0.63 11.68 9.80
N THR A 151 -0.47 11.76 11.12
CA THR A 151 0.50 10.93 11.88
C THR A 151 -0.15 9.98 12.88
N SER A 152 -1.48 9.93 12.91
CA SER A 152 -2.25 8.96 13.69
C SER A 152 -3.59 8.66 13.04
N GLY A 153 -4.14 7.47 13.28
CA GLY A 153 -5.44 7.06 12.74
C GLY A 153 -5.59 5.55 12.64
N ASN A 154 -6.57 5.07 11.89
CA ASN A 154 -6.78 3.65 11.66
C ASN A 154 -5.98 3.14 10.45
N VAL A 155 -5.81 1.83 10.37
CA VAL A 155 -5.32 1.14 9.17
C VAL A 155 -6.48 0.86 8.23
N MET A 156 -6.20 0.79 6.94
CA MET A 156 -7.18 0.44 5.91
C MET A 156 -6.62 -0.64 5.00
N ILE A 157 -7.46 -1.61 4.69
CA ILE A 157 -7.28 -2.55 3.58
C ILE A 157 -8.64 -2.68 2.91
N GLY A 158 -8.68 -2.62 1.59
CA GLY A 158 -9.90 -2.67 0.80
C GLY A 158 -9.65 -3.09 -0.64
N TYR A 159 -10.74 -3.21 -1.38
CA TYR A 159 -10.75 -3.58 -2.79
C TYR A 159 -11.80 -2.71 -3.49
N MET A 160 -11.48 -2.19 -4.66
CA MET A 160 -12.37 -1.30 -5.41
C MET A 160 -12.35 -1.58 -6.90
N ASP A 161 -13.54 -1.45 -7.50
CA ASP A 161 -13.73 -1.22 -8.92
C ASP A 161 -14.24 0.23 -9.08
N GLN A 162 -13.56 1.01 -9.93
CA GLN A 162 -13.92 2.40 -10.20
C GLN A 162 -14.27 2.64 -11.67
N PHE A 163 -14.23 1.59 -12.48
CA PHE A 163 -14.50 1.67 -13.88
C PHE A 163 -15.98 1.36 -14.15
N ALA A 164 -16.48 1.87 -15.27
CA ALA A 164 -17.79 1.47 -15.75
C ALA A 164 -17.67 0.09 -16.40
N GLY A 165 -18.18 -0.95 -15.74
CA GLY A 165 -18.11 -2.31 -16.25
C GLY A 165 -18.44 -3.33 -15.15
N ILE A 166 -18.48 -4.60 -15.54
CA ILE A 166 -18.54 -5.73 -14.61
C ILE A 166 -17.58 -6.78 -15.17
N ALA A 167 -16.73 -7.32 -14.31
CA ALA A 167 -15.88 -8.46 -14.65
C ALA A 167 -16.72 -9.63 -15.20
N SER A 168 -16.16 -10.34 -16.19
CA SER A 168 -16.83 -11.49 -16.80
C SER A 168 -15.88 -12.67 -16.98
N PRO A 169 -16.03 -13.75 -16.18
CA PRO A 169 -16.98 -13.92 -15.09
C PRO A 169 -16.62 -13.08 -13.86
N ALA A 170 -17.63 -12.51 -13.18
CA ALA A 170 -17.40 -11.67 -11.99
C ALA A 170 -16.80 -12.45 -10.80
N ALA A 171 -17.05 -13.76 -10.73
CA ALA A 171 -16.56 -14.61 -9.65
C ALA A 171 -15.03 -14.76 -9.63
N ASP A 172 -14.35 -14.43 -10.73
CA ASP A 172 -12.89 -14.53 -10.83
C ASP A 172 -12.19 -13.25 -10.34
N ASN A 173 -12.94 -12.21 -9.97
CA ASN A 173 -12.41 -10.95 -9.49
C ASN A 173 -12.61 -10.83 -7.98
N PHE A 174 -11.51 -10.99 -7.24
CA PHE A 174 -11.53 -10.93 -5.78
C PHE A 174 -10.14 -10.66 -5.21
N MET A 175 -10.12 -10.23 -3.95
CA MET A 175 -8.91 -10.13 -3.14
C MET A 175 -9.01 -11.06 -1.94
N VAL A 176 -7.93 -11.77 -1.63
CA VAL A 176 -7.74 -12.47 -0.36
C VAL A 176 -6.66 -11.76 0.43
N ILE A 177 -6.91 -11.60 1.72
CA ILE A 177 -5.98 -10.98 2.67
C ILE A 177 -5.68 -12.01 3.75
N ASP A 178 -4.41 -12.17 4.08
CA ASP A 178 -3.96 -13.03 5.16
C ASP A 178 -2.88 -12.33 6.00
N ASN A 179 -2.58 -12.88 7.19
CA ASN A 179 -1.48 -12.47 8.07
C ASN A 179 -1.45 -10.96 8.40
N VAL A 180 -2.62 -10.33 8.61
CA VAL A 180 -2.71 -8.91 8.93
C VAL A 180 -2.08 -8.63 10.30
N GLN A 181 -1.12 -7.72 10.32
CA GLN A 181 -0.39 -7.30 11.51
C GLN A 181 -0.23 -5.78 11.53
N VAL A 182 -0.40 -5.19 12.71
CA VAL A 182 -0.01 -3.80 12.98
C VAL A 182 1.01 -3.82 14.11
N VAL A 183 2.26 -3.49 13.81
CA VAL A 183 3.38 -3.61 14.75
C VAL A 183 4.08 -2.27 14.94
N PRO A 184 4.62 -1.98 16.14
CA PRO A 184 5.55 -0.88 16.30
C PRO A 184 6.76 -1.05 15.37
N GLU A 185 7.30 0.05 14.85
CA GLU A 185 8.55 0.00 14.08
C GLU A 185 9.70 -0.47 14.99
N PRO A 186 10.65 -1.30 14.50
CA PRO A 186 11.75 -1.85 15.30
C PRO A 186 12.52 -0.85 16.18
N GLY A 187 12.77 0.38 15.71
CA GLY A 187 13.39 1.44 16.50
C GLY A 187 12.58 1.84 17.74
N SER A 188 11.26 1.79 17.66
CA SER A 188 10.36 2.04 18.80
C SER A 188 10.42 0.92 19.83
N MET A 189 10.59 -0.34 19.40
CA MET A 189 10.74 -1.49 20.30
C MET A 189 12.05 -1.42 21.11
N ILE A 190 13.15 -1.01 20.46
CA ILE A 190 14.45 -0.83 21.12
C ILE A 190 14.37 0.30 22.15
N ALA A 191 13.73 1.43 21.81
CA ALA A 191 13.55 2.55 22.73
C ALA A 191 12.69 2.17 23.95
N LEU A 192 11.62 1.40 23.76
CA LEU A 192 10.78 0.90 24.85
C LEU A 192 11.55 -0.06 25.78
N ALA A 193 12.29 -1.00 25.20
CA ALA A 193 13.13 -1.93 25.97
C ALA A 193 14.20 -1.20 26.79
N ALA A 194 14.86 -0.19 26.19
CA ALA A 194 15.84 0.65 26.88
C ALA A 194 15.20 1.46 28.03
N GLY A 195 14.02 2.04 27.80
CA GLY A 195 13.27 2.78 28.82
C GLY A 195 12.86 1.92 30.02
N LEU A 196 12.34 0.72 29.77
CA LEU A 196 12.01 -0.25 30.81
C LEU A 196 13.25 -0.71 31.59
N GLY A 197 14.36 -0.97 30.90
CA GLY A 197 15.65 -1.29 31.51
C GLY A 197 16.15 -0.18 32.43
N ALA A 198 16.07 1.08 32.00
CA ALA A 198 16.45 2.24 32.79
C ALA A 198 15.55 2.43 34.03
N LEU A 199 14.24 2.20 33.91
CA LEU A 199 13.31 2.26 35.04
C LEU A 199 13.58 1.17 36.08
N ALA A 200 13.83 -0.06 35.63
CA ALA A 200 14.17 -1.19 36.49
C ALA A 200 15.50 -0.96 37.24
N ALA A 201 16.52 -0.44 36.55
CA ALA A 201 17.80 -0.08 37.15
C ALA A 201 17.65 1.04 38.21
N ARG A 202 16.82 2.05 37.92
CA ARG A 202 16.54 3.15 38.86
C ARG A 202 15.78 2.67 40.10
N ARG A 203 14.87 1.71 39.96
CA ARG A 203 14.14 1.10 41.09
C ARG A 203 15.05 0.28 41.99
N ARG A 204 16.01 -0.47 41.44
CA ARG A 204 17.02 -1.21 42.23
C ARG A 204 17.92 -0.29 43.04
N ARG A 205 18.33 0.87 42.48
CA ARG A 205 19.17 1.85 43.18
C ARG A 205 18.47 2.62 44.31
N ARG A 206 17.14 2.61 44.37
CA ARG A 206 16.37 3.28 45.44
C ARG A 206 16.07 2.37 46.63
N ASN A 207 16.26 1.06 46.46
CA ASN A 207 15.98 0.03 47.45
C ASN A 207 17.26 -0.62 48.02
N ALA A 208 18.43 -0.10 47.66
CA ALA A 208 19.74 -0.42 48.20
C ALA A 208 20.26 0.81 48.95
#